data_AF-A0A966DL35-F1
#
_entry.id   AF-A0A966DL35-F1
#
_cell.length_a   1.000
_cell.length_b   1.000
_cell.length_c   1.000
_cell.angle_alpha   90.00
_cell.angle_beta   90.00
_cell.angle_gamma   90.00
#
_symmetry.space_group_name_H-M   'P 1'
#
loop_
_entity.id
_entity.type
_entity.pdbx_description
1 polymer ?
#
loop_
_entity_poly.entity_id
_entity_poly.type
_entity_poly.pdbx_seq_one_letter_code
_entity_poly.pdbx_strand_id
1 'polypeptide(L)'
;GVDAWWMDASEPNIQDNTDMDYRKKLCGPTALGPSTKYFNAYALVNAEGIYEGQRGVNPDERVFLLTRSGFTGIQRYSTAVWSGDIGTRWEDMKAQISAGLNFALSGIPYWTMDIGGFCVEKRYEQAQRIYEATGVENEDLKEWRELNTRWTQFGAFVPLFRSHGQFPYREIFHIAPEGHPAYQSMLYYNKLRYRLMPYIYSMAGMTYFNDYTIMRALVMDYGKDPEVNDIGDQYMFGDALMVCPVYTYQATDREVYFPASSGWYDFYTGAFVEGGQKVRMEAPYSRIPLFVKEGAIIPFGPEIQYTDEKKPEKILLYLYAGKNGTFTLYEDEGVNYNYEQGAYATIDFYYDNASRTLEIGERQGSFDGMLQERTFQIVYVDKNNPQGVNFDEKGIEVVYTGQAQKIAFGK
;
A
#
# COMPACT_ATOMS: atom_id res chain seq x y z
N GLY A 1 23.19 -11.11 6.57
CA GLY A 1 23.36 -10.84 8.00
C GLY A 1 22.56 -9.61 8.34
N VAL A 2 22.88 -8.48 7.71
CA VAL A 2 21.88 -7.45 7.34
C VAL A 2 20.98 -8.03 6.22
N ASP A 3 19.68 -7.70 6.22
CA ASP A 3 18.67 -8.26 5.30
C ASP A 3 18.30 -7.34 4.12
N ALA A 4 18.54 -6.04 4.27
CA ALA A 4 18.11 -5.01 3.32
C ALA A 4 19.12 -3.86 3.21
N TRP A 5 19.18 -3.24 2.04
CA TRP A 5 20.04 -2.09 1.79
C TRP A 5 19.20 -0.82 1.66
N TRP A 6 19.66 0.27 2.28
CA TRP A 6 19.11 1.60 2.07
C TRP A 6 20.18 2.51 1.47
N MET A 7 20.00 2.84 0.19
CA MET A 7 20.91 3.67 -0.59
C MET A 7 20.39 5.09 -0.67
N ASP A 8 20.94 5.94 0.18
CA ASP A 8 20.67 7.37 0.17
C ASP A 8 21.53 8.11 -0.86
N ALA A 9 21.12 9.34 -1.19
CA ALA A 9 21.83 10.27 -2.08
C ALA A 9 22.22 9.71 -3.46
N SER A 10 21.34 8.87 -4.05
CA SER A 10 21.58 8.14 -5.30
C SER A 10 21.22 8.91 -6.58
N GLU A 11 21.00 10.23 -6.49
CA GLU A 11 20.77 11.08 -7.67
C GLU A 11 21.96 11.16 -8.66
N PRO A 12 23.24 11.36 -8.27
CA PRO A 12 23.84 11.49 -6.93
C PRO A 12 23.84 12.92 -6.37
N ASN A 13 23.47 13.08 -5.10
CA ASN A 13 23.57 14.36 -4.40
C ASN A 13 24.95 14.52 -3.73
N ILE A 14 25.94 14.97 -4.50
CA ILE A 14 27.32 15.19 -4.02
C ILE A 14 27.43 16.45 -3.18
N GLN A 15 26.70 17.50 -3.56
CA GLN A 15 26.64 18.77 -2.83
C GLN A 15 25.30 19.48 -3.09
N ASP A 16 24.59 19.76 -2.00
CA ASP A 16 23.28 20.41 -2.01
C ASP A 16 23.31 21.78 -2.67
N ASN A 17 22.18 22.17 -3.27
CA ASN A 17 21.91 23.54 -3.73
C ASN A 17 22.93 24.09 -4.75
N THR A 18 23.57 23.20 -5.51
CA THR A 18 24.45 23.56 -6.62
C THR A 18 23.67 23.67 -7.94
N ASP A 19 24.13 24.51 -8.86
CA ASP A 19 23.50 24.65 -10.18
C ASP A 19 23.66 23.39 -11.06
N MET A 20 22.91 23.31 -12.16
CA MET A 20 22.91 22.12 -13.02
C MET A 20 24.26 21.83 -13.67
N ASP A 21 25.02 22.87 -14.03
CA ASP A 21 26.31 22.70 -14.69
C ASP A 21 27.35 22.17 -13.70
N TYR A 22 27.31 22.65 -12.46
CA TYR A 22 28.17 22.17 -11.40
C TYR A 22 27.79 20.76 -10.95
N ARG A 23 26.49 20.42 -10.85
CA ARG A 23 26.06 19.02 -10.60
C ARG A 23 26.61 18.06 -11.64
N LYS A 24 26.50 18.39 -12.94
CA LYS A 24 27.10 17.59 -14.02
C LYS A 24 28.62 17.49 -13.85
N LYS A 25 29.31 18.57 -13.48
CA LYS A 25 30.76 18.54 -13.26
C LYS A 25 31.15 17.62 -12.11
N LEU A 26 30.36 17.57 -11.03
CA LEU A 26 30.65 16.74 -9.86
C LEU A 26 30.45 15.24 -10.12
N CYS A 27 29.50 14.85 -10.98
CA CYS A 27 29.18 13.43 -11.23
C CYS A 27 29.77 12.86 -12.54
N GLY A 28 30.84 13.46 -13.06
CA GLY A 28 31.49 12.96 -14.28
C GLY A 28 32.97 13.33 -14.42
N PRO A 29 33.65 12.83 -15.47
CA PRO A 29 33.14 11.86 -16.45
C PRO A 29 32.86 10.49 -15.81
N THR A 30 31.86 9.77 -16.32
CA THR A 30 31.57 8.39 -15.95
C THR A 30 32.37 7.44 -16.85
N ALA A 31 32.39 6.15 -16.51
CA ALA A 31 33.01 5.13 -17.36
C ALA A 31 32.43 5.09 -18.79
N LEU A 32 31.19 5.52 -18.99
CA LEU A 32 30.51 5.53 -20.29
C LEU A 32 30.62 6.86 -21.04
N GLY A 33 31.08 7.93 -20.37
CA GLY A 33 31.30 9.23 -20.99
C GLY A 33 30.86 10.42 -20.12
N PRO A 34 30.54 11.58 -20.73
CA PRO A 34 30.23 12.79 -19.96
C PRO A 34 28.89 12.65 -19.21
N SER A 35 28.85 13.16 -17.99
CA SER A 35 27.65 13.22 -17.14
C SER A 35 26.48 13.97 -17.79
N THR A 36 26.74 14.92 -18.70
CA THR A 36 25.67 15.57 -19.48
C THR A 36 24.84 14.56 -20.28
N LYS A 37 25.47 13.48 -20.75
CA LYS A 37 24.79 12.40 -21.49
C LYS A 37 24.25 11.32 -20.54
N TYR A 38 24.95 11.02 -19.46
CA TYR A 38 24.64 9.95 -18.50
C TYR A 38 24.27 10.52 -17.12
N PHE A 39 23.32 11.45 -17.06
CA PHE A 39 23.00 12.17 -15.82
C PHE A 39 22.02 11.42 -14.91
N ASN A 40 20.98 10.79 -15.48
CA ASN A 40 19.81 10.29 -14.72
C ASN A 40 19.88 8.80 -14.35
N ALA A 41 20.91 8.08 -14.79
CA ALA A 41 20.95 6.62 -14.66
C ALA A 41 21.74 6.14 -13.44
N TYR A 42 22.22 7.02 -12.58
CA TYR A 42 23.14 6.69 -11.48
C TYR A 42 22.58 5.59 -10.57
N ALA A 43 21.41 5.81 -9.97
CA ALA A 43 20.75 4.83 -9.11
C ALA A 43 20.50 3.47 -9.77
N LEU A 44 20.29 3.43 -11.09
CA LEU A 44 20.04 2.18 -11.80
C LEU A 44 21.28 1.27 -11.79
N VAL A 45 22.47 1.83 -12.04
CA VAL A 45 23.72 1.06 -12.08
C VAL A 45 24.17 0.69 -10.66
N ASN A 46 23.83 1.51 -9.66
CA ASN A 46 24.06 1.13 -8.27
C ASN A 46 23.14 -0.01 -7.81
N ALA A 47 21.87 0.03 -8.19
CA ALA A 47 20.91 -1.04 -7.89
C ALA A 47 21.34 -2.37 -8.55
N GLU A 48 21.80 -2.31 -9.80
CA GLU A 48 22.41 -3.44 -10.51
C GLU A 48 23.54 -4.08 -9.71
N GLY A 49 24.53 -3.28 -9.30
CA GLY A 49 25.69 -3.79 -8.56
C GLY A 49 25.32 -4.45 -7.22
N ILE A 50 24.34 -3.92 -6.50
CA ILE A 50 23.86 -4.52 -5.24
C ILE A 50 23.10 -5.80 -5.51
N TYR A 51 22.15 -5.78 -6.45
CA TYR A 51 21.30 -6.92 -6.75
C TYR A 51 22.10 -8.11 -7.29
N GLU A 52 22.92 -7.89 -8.32
CA GLU A 52 23.75 -8.94 -8.91
C GLU A 52 24.84 -9.41 -7.94
N GLY A 53 25.41 -8.48 -7.16
CA GLY A 53 26.38 -8.81 -6.13
C GLY A 53 25.80 -9.72 -5.05
N GLN A 54 24.62 -9.38 -4.52
CA GLN A 54 23.96 -10.20 -3.49
C GLN A 54 23.51 -11.54 -4.04
N ARG A 55 22.86 -11.58 -5.21
CA ARG A 55 22.46 -12.86 -5.84
C ARG A 55 23.66 -13.72 -6.24
N GLY A 56 24.81 -13.13 -6.55
CA GLY A 56 26.05 -13.86 -6.80
C GLY A 56 26.63 -14.54 -5.56
N VAL A 57 26.34 -14.03 -4.36
CA VAL A 57 26.81 -14.59 -3.08
C VAL A 57 25.80 -15.55 -2.47
N ASN A 58 24.52 -15.16 -2.45
CA ASN A 58 23.42 -15.97 -1.96
C ASN A 58 22.26 -15.94 -2.97
N PRO A 59 22.24 -16.85 -3.97
CA PRO A 59 21.29 -16.80 -5.07
C PRO A 59 19.85 -17.13 -4.64
N ASP A 60 19.69 -17.76 -3.48
CA ASP A 60 18.39 -18.21 -2.98
C ASP A 60 17.68 -17.10 -2.19
N GLU A 61 18.38 -16.16 -1.58
CA GLU A 61 17.81 -15.12 -0.72
C GLU A 61 17.34 -13.89 -1.51
N ARG A 62 16.11 -13.42 -1.26
CA ARG A 62 15.56 -12.24 -1.92
C ARG A 62 16.38 -10.99 -1.61
N VAL A 63 16.61 -10.18 -2.63
CA VAL A 63 17.19 -8.83 -2.49
C VAL A 63 16.09 -7.83 -2.16
N PHE A 64 16.35 -6.94 -1.22
CA PHE A 64 15.58 -5.72 -1.03
C PHE A 64 16.52 -4.50 -1.02
N LEU A 65 16.25 -3.54 -1.91
CA LEU A 65 16.90 -2.25 -1.93
C LEU A 65 15.86 -1.12 -1.86
N LEU A 66 16.05 -0.20 -0.92
CA LEU A 66 15.38 1.10 -0.91
C LEU A 66 16.38 2.16 -1.40
N THR A 67 16.03 2.95 -2.41
CA THR A 67 16.92 3.98 -3.00
C THR A 67 16.19 5.32 -3.24
N ARG A 68 16.91 6.45 -3.14
CA ARG A 68 16.27 7.79 -3.18
C ARG A 68 15.94 8.26 -4.59
N SER A 69 16.71 7.78 -5.57
CA SER A 69 16.52 8.07 -6.99
C SER A 69 16.26 6.80 -7.78
N GLY A 70 15.71 6.95 -8.98
CA GLY A 70 15.41 5.83 -9.85
C GLY A 70 15.35 6.23 -11.32
N PHE A 71 15.38 5.21 -12.17
CA PHE A 71 15.25 5.37 -13.62
C PHE A 71 14.49 4.18 -14.20
N THR A 72 14.10 4.27 -15.47
CA THR A 72 13.40 3.18 -16.17
C THR A 72 14.14 1.86 -16.03
N GLY A 73 13.41 0.84 -15.57
CA GLY A 73 13.93 -0.51 -15.40
C GLY A 73 14.54 -0.80 -14.02
N ILE A 74 14.51 0.14 -13.07
CA ILE A 74 15.04 -0.09 -11.71
C ILE A 74 14.36 -1.24 -10.97
N GLN A 75 13.08 -1.51 -11.28
CA GLN A 75 12.31 -2.60 -10.69
C GLN A 75 12.91 -3.99 -10.95
N ARG A 76 13.69 -4.17 -12.03
CA ARG A 76 14.33 -5.46 -12.35
C ARG A 76 15.39 -5.87 -11.32
N TYR A 77 15.83 -4.94 -10.49
CA TYR A 77 16.82 -5.15 -9.44
C TYR A 77 16.18 -5.20 -8.04
N SER A 78 14.91 -5.61 -7.93
CA SER A 78 14.18 -5.72 -6.66
C SER A 78 14.31 -4.48 -5.77
N THR A 79 14.12 -3.32 -6.41
CA THR A 79 14.43 -2.01 -5.85
C THR A 79 13.19 -1.13 -5.78
N ALA A 80 12.89 -0.65 -4.58
CA ALA A 80 11.87 0.34 -4.32
C ALA A 80 12.47 1.75 -4.21
N VAL A 81 11.67 2.75 -4.59
CA VAL A 81 12.06 4.17 -4.51
C VAL A 81 11.20 4.88 -3.49
N TRP A 82 11.80 5.75 -2.66
CA TRP A 82 11.04 6.73 -1.89
C TRP A 82 11.25 8.14 -2.41
N SER A 83 10.32 9.02 -2.06
CA SER A 83 10.23 10.39 -2.57
C SER A 83 11.24 11.38 -1.99
N GLY A 84 12.18 10.94 -1.16
CA GLY A 84 13.22 11.79 -0.57
C GLY A 84 12.74 12.69 0.57
N ASP A 85 13.47 13.78 0.76
CA ASP A 85 13.47 14.60 1.98
C ASP A 85 12.33 15.65 1.99
N ILE A 86 11.08 15.18 1.90
CA ILE A 86 9.87 16.02 1.86
C ILE A 86 9.58 16.71 3.20
N GLY A 87 8.77 17.77 3.20
CA GLY A 87 8.41 18.53 4.40
C GLY A 87 7.30 17.88 5.23
N THR A 88 7.28 18.17 6.54
CA THR A 88 6.14 17.88 7.42
C THR A 88 4.99 18.85 7.14
N ARG A 89 4.37 18.75 5.96
CA ARG A 89 3.40 19.72 5.43
C ARG A 89 2.22 19.01 4.77
N TRP A 90 1.04 19.63 4.87
CA TRP A 90 -0.20 19.11 4.28
C TRP A 90 -0.16 19.12 2.75
N GLU A 91 0.41 20.17 2.17
CA GLU A 91 0.63 20.29 0.73
C GLU A 91 1.58 19.21 0.19
N ASP A 92 2.63 18.85 0.95
CA ASP A 92 3.54 17.75 0.61
C ASP A 92 2.80 16.41 0.70
N MET A 93 2.04 16.16 1.77
CA MET A 93 1.20 14.96 1.88
C MET A 93 0.25 14.82 0.67
N LYS A 94 -0.38 15.92 0.23
CA LYS A 94 -1.23 15.93 -0.98
C LYS A 94 -0.41 15.63 -2.25
N ALA A 95 0.78 16.24 -2.38
CA ALA A 95 1.67 16.04 -3.52
C ALA A 95 2.16 14.59 -3.63
N GLN A 96 2.32 13.90 -2.50
CA GLN A 96 2.75 12.50 -2.48
C GLN A 96 1.73 11.56 -3.13
N ILE A 97 0.45 11.92 -3.17
CA ILE A 97 -0.57 11.13 -3.87
C ILE A 97 -0.24 11.11 -5.37
N SER A 98 -0.19 12.28 -6.01
CA SER A 98 0.12 12.36 -7.44
C SER A 98 1.55 11.92 -7.76
N ALA A 99 2.52 12.13 -6.86
CA ALA A 99 3.88 11.62 -7.04
C ALA A 99 3.92 10.08 -7.13
N GLY A 100 3.28 9.40 -6.18
CA GLY A 100 3.17 7.94 -6.19
C GLY A 100 2.41 7.40 -7.41
N LEU A 101 1.33 8.07 -7.82
CA LEU A 101 0.56 7.67 -9.01
C LEU A 101 1.35 7.81 -10.31
N ASN A 102 2.06 8.93 -10.51
CA ASN A 102 2.90 9.12 -11.69
C ASN A 102 4.08 8.13 -11.70
N PHE A 103 4.67 7.85 -10.53
CA PHE A 103 5.73 6.87 -10.41
C PHE A 103 5.26 5.45 -10.77
N ALA A 104 4.08 5.05 -10.26
CA ALA A 104 3.48 3.76 -10.59
C ALA A 104 3.12 3.66 -12.08
N LEU A 105 2.52 4.70 -12.67
CA LEU A 105 2.24 4.79 -14.11
C LEU A 105 3.52 4.76 -14.97
N SER A 106 4.68 5.06 -14.40
CA SER A 106 5.99 4.94 -15.06
C SER A 106 6.52 3.49 -15.10
N GLY A 107 5.73 2.51 -14.64
CA GLY A 107 6.04 1.08 -14.72
C GLY A 107 6.89 0.55 -13.56
N ILE A 108 6.95 1.25 -12.43
CA ILE A 108 7.72 0.83 -11.24
C ILE A 108 6.74 0.62 -10.08
N PRO A 109 6.45 -0.65 -9.68
CA PRO A 109 5.32 -0.94 -8.80
C PRO A 109 5.61 -0.78 -7.29
N TYR A 110 6.89 -0.70 -6.90
CA TYR A 110 7.29 -0.54 -5.50
C TYR A 110 7.79 0.88 -5.23
N TRP A 111 6.98 1.64 -4.50
CA TRP A 111 7.22 3.02 -4.12
C TRP A 111 6.79 3.28 -2.67
N THR A 112 7.41 4.27 -2.04
CA THR A 112 7.03 4.73 -0.70
C THR A 112 7.38 6.20 -0.45
N MET A 113 7.12 6.64 0.77
CA MET A 113 7.36 8.01 1.25
C MET A 113 7.68 7.96 2.75
N ASP A 114 8.12 9.11 3.27
CA ASP A 114 8.28 9.30 4.70
C ASP A 114 6.92 9.68 5.30
N ILE A 115 6.27 8.74 6.00
CA ILE A 115 5.04 9.06 6.74
C ILE A 115 5.35 10.13 7.79
N GLY A 116 4.60 11.23 7.73
CA GLY A 116 4.82 12.42 8.54
C GLY A 116 5.73 13.46 7.89
N GLY A 117 6.52 13.10 6.86
CA GLY A 117 7.51 13.95 6.19
C GLY A 117 8.91 13.90 6.81
N PHE A 118 9.95 14.17 6.04
CA PHE A 118 11.35 14.11 6.50
C PHE A 118 11.74 15.35 7.31
N CYS A 119 11.72 16.53 6.66
CA CYS A 119 12.16 17.81 7.20
C CYS A 119 11.07 18.43 8.09
N VAL A 120 11.37 18.69 9.36
CA VAL A 120 10.38 19.12 10.34
C VAL A 120 10.41 20.64 10.57
N GLU A 121 9.24 21.29 10.54
CA GLU A 121 9.13 22.68 10.98
C GLU A 121 9.52 22.84 12.47
N LYS A 122 10.30 23.86 12.81
CA LYS A 122 10.80 24.06 14.18
C LYS A 122 9.72 24.16 15.25
N ARG A 123 8.51 24.60 14.89
CA ARG A 123 7.36 24.65 15.81
C ARG A 123 6.92 23.26 16.28
N TYR A 124 7.00 22.23 15.43
CA TYR A 124 6.68 20.85 15.82
C TYR A 124 7.75 20.26 16.73
N GLU A 125 9.04 20.50 16.44
CA GLU A 125 10.13 20.11 17.33
C GLU A 125 9.98 20.75 18.71
N GLN A 126 9.66 22.05 18.76
CA GLN A 126 9.48 22.79 20.00
C GLN A 126 8.24 22.30 20.76
N ALA A 127 7.13 22.05 20.06
CA ALA A 127 5.91 21.52 20.64
C ALA A 127 6.12 20.15 21.30
N GLN A 128 6.85 19.24 20.63
CA GLN A 128 7.21 17.95 21.20
C GLN A 128 8.06 18.11 22.47
N ARG A 129 9.07 18.99 22.46
CA ARG A 129 9.91 19.25 23.64
C ARG A 129 9.13 19.83 24.81
N ILE A 130 8.16 20.71 24.54
CA ILE A 130 7.26 21.26 25.56
C ILE A 130 6.41 20.13 26.16
N TYR A 131 5.85 19.26 25.33
CA TYR A 131 5.06 18.12 25.80
C TYR A 131 5.88 17.14 26.65
N GLU A 132 7.10 16.80 26.23
CA GLU A 132 7.98 15.93 27.01
C GLU A 132 8.35 16.55 28.37
N ALA A 133 8.54 17.87 28.43
CA ALA A 133 8.89 18.57 29.66
C ALA A 133 7.70 18.82 30.61
N THR A 134 6.49 18.97 30.08
CA THR A 134 5.35 19.52 30.85
C THR A 134 4.06 18.71 30.76
N GLY A 135 3.95 17.77 29.81
CA GLY A 135 2.71 17.06 29.48
C GLY A 135 1.66 17.92 28.76
N VAL A 136 1.95 19.19 28.45
CA VAL A 136 1.00 20.11 27.80
C VAL A 136 1.02 19.93 26.28
N GLU A 137 -0.14 19.64 25.71
CA GLU A 137 -0.38 19.67 24.26
C GLU A 137 -0.76 21.10 23.83
N ASN A 138 0.08 21.74 23.02
CA ASN A 138 -0.23 23.03 22.38
C ASN A 138 -0.82 22.84 20.96
N GLU A 139 -1.19 23.93 20.30
CA GLU A 139 -1.81 23.88 18.97
C GLU A 139 -0.91 23.25 17.89
N ASP A 140 0.41 23.48 17.97
CA ASP A 140 1.37 22.86 17.06
C ASP A 140 1.45 21.33 17.24
N LEU A 141 1.37 20.84 18.49
CA LEU A 141 1.35 19.40 18.75
C LEU A 141 0.03 18.74 18.30
N LYS A 142 -1.10 19.45 18.41
CA LYS A 142 -2.39 18.98 17.88
C LYS A 142 -2.30 18.76 16.38
N GLU A 143 -1.75 19.74 15.65
CA GLU A 143 -1.55 19.61 14.22
C GLU A 143 -0.53 18.52 13.88
N TRP A 144 0.59 18.43 14.61
CA TRP A 144 1.57 17.34 14.44
C TRP A 144 0.92 15.96 14.53
N ARG A 145 0.07 15.75 15.55
CA ARG A 145 -0.66 14.48 15.75
C ARG A 145 -1.67 14.22 14.63
N GLU A 146 -2.39 15.24 14.19
CA GLU A 146 -3.35 15.10 13.10
C GLU A 146 -2.66 14.81 11.76
N LEU A 147 -1.61 15.55 11.43
CA LEU A 147 -0.81 15.34 10.21
C LEU A 147 -0.27 13.90 10.18
N ASN A 148 0.36 13.43 11.26
CA ASN A 148 0.87 12.05 11.33
C ASN A 148 -0.25 11.00 11.28
N THR A 149 -1.41 11.28 11.87
CA THR A 149 -2.59 10.39 11.79
C THR A 149 -3.07 10.26 10.35
N ARG A 150 -3.27 11.38 9.65
CA ARG A 150 -3.71 11.40 8.25
C ARG A 150 -2.66 10.81 7.30
N TRP A 151 -1.39 11.02 7.59
CA TRP A 151 -0.31 10.44 6.78
C TRP A 151 -0.14 8.94 7.02
N THR A 152 -0.34 8.45 8.24
CA THR A 152 -0.33 7.00 8.53
C THR A 152 -1.52 6.31 7.85
N GLN A 153 -2.70 6.93 7.89
CA GLN A 153 -3.88 6.48 7.14
C GLN A 153 -3.59 6.33 5.65
N PHE A 154 -2.96 7.35 5.04
CA PHE A 154 -2.54 7.30 3.64
C PHE A 154 -1.48 6.22 3.39
N GLY A 155 -0.40 6.22 4.18
CA GLY A 155 0.73 5.32 4.01
C GLY A 155 0.37 3.84 4.14
N ALA A 156 -0.67 3.50 4.91
CA ALA A 156 -1.16 2.12 5.01
C ALA A 156 -1.65 1.54 3.67
N PHE A 157 -1.90 2.39 2.66
CA PHE A 157 -2.39 1.99 1.34
C PHE A 157 -1.46 2.42 0.19
N VAL A 158 -0.17 2.62 0.45
CA VAL A 158 0.85 2.69 -0.61
C VAL A 158 1.64 1.38 -0.70
N PRO A 159 2.46 1.14 -1.74
CA PRO A 159 3.10 -0.17 -1.96
C PRO A 159 3.95 -0.64 -0.77
N LEU A 160 4.76 0.24 -0.16
CA LEU A 160 5.48 -0.06 1.09
C LEU A 160 5.06 0.90 2.20
N PHE A 161 4.69 0.37 3.36
CA PHE A 161 4.24 1.15 4.52
C PHE A 161 5.42 1.45 5.45
N ARG A 162 5.90 2.70 5.48
CA ARG A 162 7.15 3.08 6.17
C ARG A 162 7.04 4.44 6.87
N SER A 163 7.40 4.48 8.15
CA SER A 163 7.55 5.71 8.94
C SER A 163 9.02 6.11 9.05
N HIS A 164 9.35 7.37 8.76
CA HIS A 164 10.72 7.89 8.80
C HIS A 164 10.73 9.43 8.86
N GLY A 165 11.82 10.00 9.37
CA GLY A 165 12.15 11.42 9.26
C GLY A 165 12.99 11.93 10.43
N GLN A 166 13.26 13.24 10.44
CA GLN A 166 13.99 13.90 11.52
C GLN A 166 13.15 13.99 12.80
N PHE A 167 13.78 14.35 13.93
CA PHE A 167 13.08 14.61 15.20
C PHE A 167 11.88 15.56 15.00
N PRO A 168 10.70 15.32 15.60
CA PRO A 168 10.34 14.32 16.63
C PRO A 168 10.49 12.84 16.24
N TYR A 169 10.59 11.95 17.22
CA TYR A 169 10.54 10.50 17.00
C TYR A 169 9.20 10.08 16.38
N ARG A 170 9.20 9.01 15.57
CA ARG A 170 8.11 8.69 14.61
C ARG A 170 7.36 7.41 14.92
N GLU A 171 7.75 6.73 15.98
CA GLU A 171 7.00 5.60 16.52
C GLU A 171 5.66 6.12 17.05
N ILE A 172 4.60 5.31 16.86
CA ILE A 172 3.22 5.71 17.18
C ILE A 172 3.10 6.20 18.64
N PHE A 173 3.78 5.53 19.57
CA PHE A 173 3.80 5.86 21.00
C PHE A 173 4.59 7.14 21.35
N HIS A 174 5.47 7.61 20.46
CA HIS A 174 6.14 8.91 20.60
C HIS A 174 5.29 10.07 20.07
N ILE A 175 4.48 9.81 19.03
CA ILE A 175 3.58 10.82 18.45
C ILE A 175 2.41 11.12 19.40
N ALA A 176 1.80 10.08 19.97
CA ALA A 176 0.67 10.23 20.87
C ALA A 176 0.61 9.11 21.93
N PRO A 177 0.12 9.40 23.15
CA PRO A 177 -0.06 8.37 24.18
C PRO A 177 -1.18 7.40 23.80
N GLU A 178 -1.17 6.21 24.39
CA GLU A 178 -2.08 5.10 24.04
C GLU A 178 -3.56 5.49 24.04
N GLY A 179 -4.02 6.29 24.99
CA GLY A 179 -5.42 6.74 25.07
C GLY A 179 -5.84 7.79 24.04
N HIS A 180 -4.92 8.33 23.23
CA HIS A 180 -5.20 9.43 22.31
C HIS A 180 -5.81 8.92 20.98
N PRO A 181 -6.76 9.66 20.36
CA PRO A 181 -7.35 9.27 19.06
C PRO A 181 -6.32 9.03 17.94
N ALA A 182 -5.23 9.81 17.92
CA ALA A 182 -4.11 9.62 16.99
C ALA A 182 -3.46 8.24 17.13
N TYR A 183 -3.13 7.84 18.36
CA TYR A 183 -2.55 6.53 18.63
C TYR A 183 -3.46 5.41 18.15
N GLN A 184 -4.75 5.49 18.52
CA GLN A 184 -5.74 4.48 18.19
C GLN A 184 -5.97 4.37 16.68
N SER A 185 -5.98 5.49 15.96
CA SER A 185 -6.11 5.49 14.50
C SER A 185 -4.86 4.90 13.83
N MET A 186 -3.66 5.36 14.19
CA MET A 186 -2.41 4.84 13.63
C MET A 186 -2.24 3.35 13.90
N LEU A 187 -2.55 2.89 15.12
CA LEU A 187 -2.54 1.47 15.48
C LEU A 187 -3.56 0.67 14.66
N TYR A 188 -4.77 1.19 14.48
CA TYR A 188 -5.79 0.55 13.66
C TYR A 188 -5.31 0.32 12.23
N TYR A 189 -4.73 1.33 11.56
CA TYR A 189 -4.24 1.18 10.19
C TYR A 189 -3.00 0.29 10.09
N ASN A 190 -2.14 0.29 11.12
CA ASN A 190 -1.03 -0.66 11.21
C ASN A 190 -1.55 -2.11 11.28
N LYS A 191 -2.50 -2.40 12.18
CA LYS A 191 -3.13 -3.72 12.26
C LYS A 191 -3.89 -4.09 10.99
N LEU A 192 -4.60 -3.13 10.38
CA LEU A 192 -5.33 -3.35 9.13
C LEU A 192 -4.37 -3.74 7.99
N ARG A 193 -3.18 -3.13 7.91
CA ARG A 193 -2.15 -3.50 6.94
C ARG A 193 -1.78 -4.99 7.05
N TYR A 194 -1.61 -5.50 8.26
CA TYR A 194 -1.33 -6.93 8.50
C TYR A 194 -2.54 -7.82 8.25
N ARG A 195 -3.75 -7.38 8.61
CA ARG A 195 -4.98 -8.09 8.25
C ARG A 195 -5.12 -8.22 6.73
N LEU A 196 -4.76 -7.20 5.97
CA LEU A 196 -4.76 -7.21 4.50
C LEU A 196 -3.58 -7.97 3.88
N MET A 197 -2.69 -8.59 4.65
CA MET A 197 -1.48 -9.21 4.11
C MET A 197 -1.76 -10.25 3.00
N PRO A 198 -2.79 -11.12 3.09
CA PRO A 198 -3.11 -12.02 1.97
C PRO A 198 -3.45 -11.27 0.67
N TYR A 199 -4.19 -10.16 0.75
CA TYR A 199 -4.51 -9.31 -0.39
C TYR A 199 -3.25 -8.59 -0.92
N ILE A 200 -2.46 -8.00 -0.03
CA ILE A 200 -1.27 -7.22 -0.37
C ILE A 200 -0.18 -8.10 -0.96
N TYR A 201 0.07 -9.26 -0.36
CA TYR A 201 1.08 -10.19 -0.83
C TYR A 201 0.66 -10.86 -2.15
N SER A 202 -0.64 -11.03 -2.38
CA SER A 202 -1.12 -11.46 -3.69
C SER A 202 -0.81 -10.44 -4.77
N MET A 203 -1.03 -9.15 -4.51
CA MET A 203 -0.62 -8.10 -5.43
C MET A 203 0.90 -8.07 -5.64
N ALA A 204 1.69 -8.36 -4.61
CA ALA A 204 3.15 -8.45 -4.73
C ALA A 204 3.56 -9.57 -5.72
N GLY A 205 2.97 -10.77 -5.60
CA GLY A 205 3.15 -11.84 -6.59
C GLY A 205 2.72 -11.41 -8.00
N MET A 206 1.57 -10.73 -8.13
CA MET A 206 1.09 -10.23 -9.41
C MET A 206 2.04 -9.20 -10.06
N THR A 207 2.85 -8.45 -9.29
CA THR A 207 3.85 -7.55 -9.88
C THR A 207 4.87 -8.28 -10.75
N TYR A 208 5.17 -9.54 -10.42
CA TYR A 208 6.07 -10.40 -11.17
C TYR A 208 5.33 -11.27 -12.19
N PHE A 209 4.24 -11.94 -11.79
CA PHE A 209 3.56 -12.90 -12.65
C PHE A 209 2.59 -12.28 -13.66
N ASN A 210 2.16 -11.02 -13.45
CA ASN A 210 1.15 -10.34 -14.26
C ASN A 210 1.52 -8.91 -14.64
N ASP A 211 2.80 -8.51 -14.46
CA ASP A 211 3.27 -7.13 -14.65
C ASP A 211 2.39 -6.09 -13.93
N TYR A 212 1.88 -6.45 -12.74
CA TYR A 212 0.84 -5.70 -12.05
C TYR A 212 1.35 -4.43 -11.36
N THR A 213 0.44 -3.51 -11.10
CA THR A 213 0.70 -2.22 -10.44
C THR A 213 -0.15 -2.11 -9.18
N ILE A 214 0.49 -1.83 -8.03
CA ILE A 214 -0.16 -1.84 -6.70
C ILE A 214 -0.96 -0.55 -6.43
N MET A 215 -0.33 0.62 -6.56
CA MET A 215 -0.96 1.93 -6.36
C MET A 215 -1.33 2.50 -7.73
N ARG A 216 -2.62 2.60 -8.03
CA ARG A 216 -3.11 2.76 -9.40
C ARG A 216 -3.94 4.03 -9.54
N ALA A 217 -3.55 4.90 -10.47
CA ALA A 217 -4.39 6.02 -10.86
C ALA A 217 -5.74 5.50 -11.37
N LEU A 218 -6.83 6.20 -11.08
CA LEU A 218 -8.18 5.76 -11.45
C LEU A 218 -8.30 5.49 -12.97
N VAL A 219 -7.55 6.22 -13.81
CA VAL A 219 -7.52 6.02 -15.26
C VAL A 219 -7.09 4.60 -15.68
N MET A 220 -6.33 3.87 -14.85
CA MET A 220 -5.92 2.49 -15.14
C MET A 220 -7.11 1.52 -15.17
N ASP A 221 -8.07 1.74 -14.26
CA ASP A 221 -9.23 0.86 -14.10
C ASP A 221 -10.50 1.45 -14.74
N TYR A 222 -10.52 2.76 -14.93
CA TYR A 222 -11.69 3.54 -15.35
C TYR A 222 -11.40 4.45 -16.54
N GLY A 223 -10.42 4.14 -17.40
CA GLY A 223 -10.01 5.02 -18.52
C GLY A 223 -11.07 5.35 -19.59
N LYS A 224 -12.27 4.77 -19.50
CA LYS A 224 -13.44 5.16 -20.31
C LYS A 224 -14.28 6.29 -19.68
N ASP A 225 -14.02 6.60 -18.42
CA ASP A 225 -14.67 7.66 -17.65
C ASP A 225 -13.78 8.91 -17.66
N PRO A 226 -14.10 9.95 -18.46
CA PRO A 226 -13.21 11.10 -18.60
C PRO A 226 -13.08 11.92 -17.31
N GLU A 227 -14.01 11.80 -16.37
CA GLU A 227 -13.96 12.51 -15.09
C GLU A 227 -12.79 12.05 -14.21
N VAL A 228 -12.24 10.84 -14.44
CA VAL A 228 -11.12 10.33 -13.64
C VAL A 228 -9.74 10.81 -14.12
N ASN A 229 -9.65 11.44 -15.29
CA ASN A 229 -8.38 11.75 -15.94
C ASN A 229 -7.48 12.66 -15.09
N ASP A 230 -8.08 13.66 -14.44
CA ASP A 230 -7.36 14.68 -13.67
C ASP A 230 -7.44 14.45 -12.15
N ILE A 231 -7.98 13.31 -11.71
CA ILE A 231 -8.09 12.97 -10.30
C ILE A 231 -6.73 12.47 -9.79
N GLY A 232 -5.97 13.38 -9.18
CA GLY A 232 -4.68 13.09 -8.55
C GLY A 232 -4.72 12.94 -7.04
N ASP A 233 -5.91 12.81 -6.44
CA ASP A 233 -6.12 12.81 -4.98
C ASP A 233 -6.98 11.64 -4.46
N GLN A 234 -7.27 10.69 -5.35
CA GLN A 234 -7.95 9.40 -5.12
C GLN A 234 -7.28 8.36 -6.02
N TYR A 235 -7.22 7.11 -5.57
CA TYR A 235 -6.56 6.04 -6.33
C TYR A 235 -7.06 4.66 -5.90
N MET A 236 -6.80 3.66 -6.74
CA MET A 236 -7.02 2.27 -6.38
C MET A 236 -5.77 1.67 -5.72
N PHE A 237 -5.95 0.98 -4.60
CA PHE A 237 -4.95 0.11 -3.99
C PHE A 237 -5.31 -1.34 -4.32
N GLY A 238 -4.63 -1.86 -5.33
CA GLY A 238 -5.06 -3.06 -6.07
C GLY A 238 -6.33 -2.80 -6.88
N ASP A 239 -7.12 -3.83 -7.10
CA ASP A 239 -8.36 -3.76 -7.87
C ASP A 239 -9.62 -3.53 -7.03
N ALA A 240 -9.53 -3.68 -5.71
CA ALA A 240 -10.68 -3.66 -4.81
C ALA A 240 -10.91 -2.33 -4.08
N LEU A 241 -9.83 -1.66 -3.62
CA LEU A 241 -9.92 -0.57 -2.64
C LEU A 241 -9.68 0.80 -3.28
N MET A 242 -10.66 1.69 -3.29
CA MET A 242 -10.48 3.11 -3.62
C MET A 242 -10.16 3.90 -2.36
N VAL A 243 -9.01 4.56 -2.37
CA VAL A 243 -8.43 5.27 -1.23
C VAL A 243 -8.50 6.77 -1.46
N CYS A 244 -9.02 7.52 -0.48
CA CYS A 244 -9.23 8.97 -0.60
C CYS A 244 -8.59 9.75 0.58
N PRO A 245 -7.26 9.99 0.59
CA PRO A 245 -6.55 10.61 1.72
C PRO A 245 -7.05 11.99 2.14
N VAL A 246 -7.24 12.25 3.43
CA VAL A 246 -7.56 13.61 3.92
C VAL A 246 -6.27 14.40 4.07
N TYR A 247 -6.08 15.45 3.27
CA TYR A 247 -4.84 16.23 3.20
C TYR A 247 -5.00 17.69 3.64
N THR A 248 -6.07 18.03 4.36
CA THR A 248 -6.32 19.37 4.88
C THR A 248 -6.49 19.29 6.40
N TYR A 249 -5.76 20.13 7.14
CA TYR A 249 -5.86 20.19 8.60
C TYR A 249 -7.29 20.50 9.05
N GLN A 250 -7.77 19.79 10.07
CA GLN A 250 -9.09 19.88 10.70
C GLN A 250 -10.26 19.47 9.79
N ALA A 251 -10.00 18.98 8.58
CA ALA A 251 -11.06 18.47 7.72
C ALA A 251 -11.65 17.17 8.30
N THR A 252 -12.97 17.14 8.43
CA THR A 252 -13.76 16.00 8.91
C THR A 252 -14.61 15.35 7.82
N ASP A 253 -14.51 15.86 6.60
CA ASP A 253 -15.15 15.36 5.39
C ASP A 253 -14.31 15.77 4.17
N ARG A 254 -14.55 15.12 3.03
CA ARG A 254 -14.02 15.56 1.74
C ARG A 254 -14.94 15.15 0.59
N GLU A 255 -14.81 15.84 -0.54
CA GLU A 255 -15.42 15.40 -1.78
C GLU A 255 -14.67 14.19 -2.36
N VAL A 256 -15.43 13.20 -2.82
CA VAL A 256 -14.96 11.96 -3.45
C VAL A 256 -15.74 11.76 -4.74
N TYR A 257 -15.07 11.41 -5.82
CA TYR A 257 -15.71 11.01 -7.06
C TYR A 257 -15.77 9.50 -7.12
N PHE A 258 -16.96 8.95 -7.36
CA PHE A 258 -17.15 7.52 -7.54
C PHE A 258 -17.22 7.23 -9.05
N PRO A 259 -16.27 6.48 -9.63
CA PRO A 259 -16.27 6.17 -11.07
C PRO A 259 -17.56 5.54 -11.58
N ALA A 260 -18.03 5.96 -12.76
CA ALA A 260 -19.37 5.66 -13.29
C ALA A 260 -19.66 4.19 -13.58
N SER A 261 -18.62 3.41 -13.90
CA SER A 261 -18.79 2.01 -14.31
C SER A 261 -18.80 1.02 -13.14
N SER A 262 -18.89 1.48 -11.89
CA SER A 262 -18.94 0.63 -10.69
C SER A 262 -19.80 1.26 -9.59
N GLY A 263 -20.54 0.41 -8.89
CA GLY A 263 -21.01 0.65 -7.53
C GLY A 263 -19.90 0.47 -6.50
N TRP A 264 -20.08 1.07 -5.34
CA TRP A 264 -19.09 1.12 -4.29
C TRP A 264 -19.71 0.82 -2.93
N TYR A 265 -18.92 0.27 -2.03
CA TYR A 265 -19.30 0.02 -0.64
C TYR A 265 -18.36 0.78 0.27
N ASP A 266 -18.88 1.55 1.23
CA ASP A 266 -18.05 2.10 2.29
C ASP A 266 -17.42 0.95 3.09
N PHE A 267 -16.10 0.95 3.23
CA PHE A 267 -15.36 -0.15 3.85
C PHE A 267 -15.74 -0.37 5.32
N TYR A 268 -16.10 0.69 6.03
CA TYR A 268 -16.31 0.67 7.48
C TYR A 268 -17.75 0.35 7.87
N THR A 269 -18.71 0.66 7.01
CA THR A 269 -20.15 0.52 7.27
C THR A 269 -20.84 -0.48 6.34
N GLY A 270 -20.23 -0.77 5.18
CA GLY A 270 -20.82 -1.57 4.12
C GLY A 270 -21.95 -0.84 3.37
N ALA A 271 -22.17 0.44 3.62
CA ALA A 271 -23.19 1.22 2.92
C ALA A 271 -22.86 1.34 1.43
N PHE A 272 -23.84 1.10 0.57
CA PHE A 272 -23.67 1.21 -0.88
C PHE A 272 -23.71 2.67 -1.35
N VAL A 273 -22.82 3.01 -2.28
CA VAL A 273 -22.74 4.29 -2.98
C VAL A 273 -22.77 4.02 -4.48
N GLU A 274 -23.66 4.71 -5.18
CA GLU A 274 -23.76 4.60 -6.64
C GLU A 274 -22.62 5.36 -7.33
N GLY A 275 -22.07 4.80 -8.41
CA GLY A 275 -21.03 5.45 -9.21
C GLY A 275 -21.56 6.59 -10.08
N GLY A 276 -20.62 7.31 -10.70
CA GLY A 276 -20.89 8.37 -11.67
C GLY A 276 -21.17 9.73 -11.05
N GLN A 277 -20.80 9.93 -9.78
CA GLN A 277 -21.14 11.12 -9.01
C GLN A 277 -20.04 11.53 -8.05
N LYS A 278 -20.04 12.82 -7.71
CA LYS A 278 -19.26 13.38 -6.60
C LYS A 278 -20.13 13.41 -5.35
N VAL A 279 -19.61 12.89 -4.25
CA VAL A 279 -20.31 12.87 -2.96
C VAL A 279 -19.37 13.41 -1.90
N ARG A 280 -19.91 14.19 -0.97
CA ARG A 280 -19.18 14.62 0.22
C ARG A 280 -19.26 13.52 1.26
N MET A 281 -18.12 12.88 1.53
CA MET A 281 -18.01 11.73 2.41
C MET A 281 -17.44 12.15 3.76
N GLU A 282 -18.00 11.58 4.83
CA GLU A 282 -17.45 11.74 6.16
C GLU A 282 -16.03 11.19 6.22
N ALA A 283 -15.17 11.94 6.90
CA ALA A 283 -13.76 11.64 7.05
C ALA A 283 -13.33 12.00 8.48
N PRO A 284 -13.91 11.38 9.52
CA PRO A 284 -13.59 11.71 10.90
C PRO A 284 -12.08 11.54 11.14
N TYR A 285 -11.55 12.21 12.16
CA TYR A 285 -10.13 12.19 12.52
C TYR A 285 -9.50 10.79 12.44
N SER A 286 -10.23 9.79 12.93
CA SER A 286 -9.77 8.41 13.09
C SER A 286 -9.84 7.54 11.83
N ARG A 287 -10.45 8.02 10.72
CA ARG A 287 -10.64 7.23 9.49
C ARG A 287 -10.37 8.04 8.21
N ILE A 288 -9.71 7.40 7.26
CA ILE A 288 -9.63 7.83 5.86
C ILE A 288 -10.83 7.29 5.09
N PRO A 289 -11.52 8.07 4.24
CA PRO A 289 -12.56 7.51 3.37
C PRO A 289 -11.97 6.41 2.47
N LEU A 290 -12.57 5.23 2.56
CA LEU A 290 -12.09 4.00 1.93
C LEU A 290 -13.29 3.24 1.40
N PHE A 291 -13.27 2.91 0.11
CA PHE A 291 -14.40 2.31 -0.59
C PHE A 291 -14.00 1.04 -1.29
N VAL A 292 -14.89 0.07 -1.31
CA VAL A 292 -14.70 -1.22 -1.95
C VAL A 292 -15.53 -1.28 -3.23
N LYS A 293 -14.89 -1.65 -4.32
CA LYS A 293 -15.56 -1.84 -5.62
C LYS A 293 -16.55 -3.01 -5.54
N GLU A 294 -17.74 -2.86 -6.13
CA GLU A 294 -18.66 -3.99 -6.30
C GLU A 294 -18.00 -5.12 -7.12
N GLY A 295 -18.25 -6.37 -6.73
CA GLY A 295 -17.58 -7.56 -7.24
C GLY A 295 -16.24 -7.86 -6.58
N ALA A 296 -15.72 -7.03 -5.67
CA ALA A 296 -14.45 -7.30 -5.01
C ALA A 296 -14.51 -8.54 -4.09
N ILE A 297 -13.42 -9.29 -4.08
CA ILE A 297 -13.17 -10.41 -3.18
C ILE A 297 -11.88 -10.09 -2.42
N ILE A 298 -11.97 -9.86 -1.11
CA ILE A 298 -10.84 -9.39 -0.29
C ILE A 298 -10.54 -10.41 0.81
N PRO A 299 -9.37 -11.09 0.76
CA PRO A 299 -8.94 -11.95 1.84
C PRO A 299 -8.26 -11.16 2.96
N PHE A 300 -8.68 -11.42 4.20
CA PHE A 300 -8.05 -10.93 5.42
C PHE A 300 -7.46 -12.09 6.24
N GLY A 301 -6.23 -11.93 6.66
CA GLY A 301 -5.51 -12.88 7.50
C GLY A 301 -5.79 -12.73 9.00
N PRO A 302 -5.17 -13.57 9.83
CA PRO A 302 -5.20 -13.45 11.28
C PRO A 302 -4.49 -12.17 11.76
N GLU A 303 -4.69 -11.81 13.03
CA GLU A 303 -3.85 -10.77 13.64
C GLU A 303 -2.44 -11.31 13.85
N ILE A 304 -1.49 -10.60 13.25
CA ILE A 304 -0.06 -10.87 13.31
C ILE A 304 0.73 -9.59 13.56
N GLN A 305 1.90 -9.72 14.16
CA GLN A 305 2.86 -8.67 14.49
C GLN A 305 3.90 -8.49 13.39
N TYR A 306 4.18 -9.55 12.64
CA TYR A 306 5.13 -9.60 11.52
C TYR A 306 4.68 -10.70 10.53
N THR A 307 5.18 -10.66 9.30
CA THR A 307 4.57 -11.35 8.13
C THR A 307 4.53 -12.88 8.21
N ASP A 308 5.46 -13.51 8.92
CA ASP A 308 5.57 -14.97 9.06
C ASP A 308 5.25 -15.48 10.47
N GLU A 309 4.68 -14.64 11.35
CA GLU A 309 4.36 -15.02 12.74
C GLU A 309 3.40 -16.22 12.81
N LYS A 310 2.35 -16.20 11.99
CA LYS A 310 1.33 -17.24 11.93
C LYS A 310 0.97 -17.52 10.49
N LYS A 311 0.80 -18.80 10.17
CA LYS A 311 0.22 -19.19 8.88
C LYS A 311 -1.26 -18.74 8.81
N PRO A 312 -1.76 -18.28 7.66
CA PRO A 312 -3.16 -17.91 7.50
C PRO A 312 -4.02 -19.18 7.31
N GLU A 313 -4.15 -19.96 8.38
CA GLU A 313 -5.00 -21.16 8.45
C GLU A 313 -6.49 -20.81 8.34
N LYS A 314 -6.87 -19.63 8.84
CA LYS A 314 -8.20 -19.06 8.70
C LYS A 314 -8.11 -17.72 7.98
N ILE A 315 -8.72 -17.64 6.80
CA ILE A 315 -8.83 -16.40 6.01
C ILE A 315 -10.28 -15.94 6.04
N LEU A 316 -10.50 -14.71 6.47
CA LEU A 316 -11.79 -14.03 6.39
C LEU A 316 -11.91 -13.43 4.98
N LEU A 317 -12.82 -13.95 4.18
CA LEU A 317 -13.00 -13.56 2.79
C LEU A 317 -14.26 -12.69 2.67
N TYR A 318 -14.07 -11.39 2.48
CA TYR A 318 -15.19 -10.49 2.18
C TYR A 318 -15.48 -10.51 0.69
N LEU A 319 -16.73 -10.80 0.34
CA LEU A 319 -17.26 -10.74 -1.01
C LEU A 319 -18.30 -9.62 -1.10
N TYR A 320 -18.00 -8.60 -1.89
CA TYR A 320 -18.89 -7.47 -2.14
C TYR A 320 -19.67 -7.72 -3.43
N ALA A 321 -20.96 -7.97 -3.34
CA ALA A 321 -21.82 -8.30 -4.48
C ALA A 321 -22.07 -7.08 -5.38
N GLY A 322 -22.90 -7.26 -6.42
CA GLY A 322 -23.29 -6.20 -7.37
C GLY A 322 -22.75 -6.44 -8.77
N LYS A 323 -21.56 -7.04 -8.88
CA LYS A 323 -20.94 -7.49 -10.14
C LYS A 323 -20.17 -8.78 -9.97
N ASN A 324 -19.84 -9.40 -11.11
CA ASN A 324 -18.93 -10.52 -11.13
C ASN A 324 -17.56 -10.08 -10.59
N GLY A 325 -16.89 -11.00 -9.92
CA GLY A 325 -15.66 -10.76 -9.20
C GLY A 325 -14.63 -11.83 -9.48
N THR A 326 -13.37 -11.44 -9.51
CA THR A 326 -12.24 -12.39 -9.54
C THR A 326 -11.19 -11.92 -8.56
N PHE A 327 -10.53 -12.86 -7.91
CA PHE A 327 -9.32 -12.59 -7.14
C PHE A 327 -8.46 -13.86 -7.12
N THR A 328 -7.14 -13.71 -7.15
CA THR A 328 -6.23 -14.84 -7.01
C THR A 328 -5.42 -14.67 -5.74
N LEU A 329 -5.60 -15.57 -4.78
CA LEU A 329 -4.73 -15.63 -3.61
C LEU A 329 -3.41 -16.27 -4.03
N TYR A 330 -2.31 -15.54 -3.90
CA TYR A 330 -0.96 -16.02 -4.14
C TYR A 330 -0.20 -16.18 -2.83
N GLU A 331 0.51 -17.32 -2.70
CA GLU A 331 1.36 -17.64 -1.57
C GLU A 331 2.64 -18.34 -2.04
N ASP A 332 3.75 -18.05 -1.38
CA ASP A 332 5.04 -18.72 -1.56
C ASP A 332 5.81 -18.71 -0.23
N GLU A 333 7.11 -19.03 -0.27
CA GLU A 333 7.99 -19.09 0.90
C GLU A 333 8.39 -17.71 1.47
N GLY A 334 8.04 -16.59 0.82
CA GLY A 334 8.24 -15.23 1.33
C GLY A 334 9.64 -14.66 1.11
N VAL A 335 10.66 -15.46 1.36
CA VAL A 335 12.04 -15.00 1.63
C VAL A 335 13.06 -15.40 0.57
N ASN A 336 12.69 -16.30 -0.36
CA ASN A 336 13.60 -16.86 -1.34
C ASN A 336 13.10 -16.72 -2.79
N TYR A 337 13.98 -17.02 -3.75
CA TYR A 337 13.69 -16.94 -5.19
C TYR A 337 13.08 -18.23 -5.78
N ASN A 338 12.66 -19.21 -4.98
CA ASN A 338 12.15 -20.49 -5.50
C ASN A 338 10.87 -20.34 -6.34
N TYR A 339 10.12 -19.24 -6.15
CA TYR A 339 8.98 -18.91 -7.01
C TYR A 339 9.38 -18.77 -8.49
N GLU A 340 10.62 -18.38 -8.80
CA GLU A 340 11.17 -18.34 -10.17
C GLU A 340 11.23 -19.74 -10.80
N GLN A 341 11.24 -20.80 -9.99
CA GLN A 341 11.25 -22.21 -10.40
C GLN A 341 9.91 -22.90 -10.18
N GLY A 342 8.83 -22.14 -9.94
CA GLY A 342 7.49 -22.68 -9.76
C GLY A 342 7.11 -23.06 -8.33
N ALA A 343 7.93 -22.76 -7.32
CA ALA A 343 7.60 -22.99 -5.92
C ALA A 343 6.72 -21.86 -5.36
N TYR A 344 5.46 -21.87 -5.78
CA TYR A 344 4.40 -21.00 -5.28
C TYR A 344 3.06 -21.71 -5.49
N ALA A 345 2.01 -21.19 -4.85
CA ALA A 345 0.65 -21.66 -5.07
C ALA A 345 -0.33 -20.52 -5.29
N THR A 346 -1.36 -20.79 -6.10
CA THR A 346 -2.49 -19.88 -6.31
C THR A 346 -3.81 -20.56 -6.02
N ILE A 347 -4.76 -19.78 -5.51
CA ILE A 347 -6.16 -20.17 -5.35
C ILE A 347 -7.00 -19.07 -6.01
N ASP A 348 -7.62 -19.42 -7.14
CA ASP A 348 -8.50 -18.51 -7.88
C ASP A 348 -9.89 -18.49 -7.26
N PHE A 349 -10.44 -17.29 -7.09
CA PHE A 349 -11.81 -17.06 -6.66
C PHE A 349 -12.56 -16.42 -7.81
N TYR A 350 -13.75 -16.95 -8.12
CA TYR A 350 -14.65 -16.38 -9.10
C TYR A 350 -16.05 -16.23 -8.51
N TYR A 351 -16.57 -15.00 -8.50
CA TYR A 351 -17.94 -14.72 -8.12
C TYR A 351 -18.79 -14.41 -9.35
N ASP A 352 -19.86 -15.15 -9.53
CA ASP A 352 -20.93 -14.84 -10.48
C ASP A 352 -22.09 -14.17 -9.74
N ASN A 353 -22.34 -12.90 -10.07
CA ASN A 353 -23.38 -12.12 -9.45
C ASN A 353 -24.79 -12.53 -9.90
N ALA A 354 -24.94 -13.03 -11.13
CA ALA A 354 -26.24 -13.43 -11.65
C ALA A 354 -26.76 -14.68 -10.92
N SER A 355 -25.87 -15.65 -10.66
CA SER A 355 -26.20 -16.86 -9.90
C SER A 355 -25.96 -16.72 -8.40
N ARG A 356 -25.38 -15.60 -7.93
CA ARG A 356 -24.92 -15.39 -6.54
C ARG A 356 -24.09 -16.56 -6.04
N THR A 357 -23.08 -16.95 -6.81
CA THR A 357 -22.24 -18.11 -6.50
C THR A 357 -20.78 -17.71 -6.48
N LEU A 358 -20.09 -18.02 -5.38
CA LEU A 358 -18.64 -17.98 -5.30
C LEU A 358 -18.08 -19.37 -5.60
N GLU A 359 -17.15 -19.43 -6.55
CA GLU A 359 -16.29 -20.57 -6.79
C GLU A 359 -14.92 -20.31 -6.17
N ILE A 360 -14.48 -21.21 -5.30
CA ILE A 360 -13.10 -21.32 -4.84
C ILE A 360 -12.48 -22.41 -5.71
N GLY A 361 -11.55 -22.03 -6.59
CA GLY A 361 -10.95 -22.91 -7.58
C GLY A 361 -10.06 -23.99 -6.99
N GLU A 362 -9.64 -24.95 -7.83
CA GLU A 362 -8.61 -25.92 -7.46
C GLU A 362 -7.26 -25.21 -7.30
N ARG A 363 -6.55 -25.51 -6.22
CA ARG A 363 -5.24 -24.92 -5.92
C ARG A 363 -4.24 -25.32 -7.01
N GLN A 364 -3.55 -24.34 -7.58
CA GLN A 364 -2.49 -24.57 -8.55
C GLN A 364 -1.14 -24.38 -7.87
N GLY A 365 -0.18 -25.26 -8.16
CA GLY A 365 1.17 -25.19 -7.61
C GLY A 365 1.28 -25.65 -6.15
N SER A 366 2.51 -25.55 -5.63
CA SER A 366 2.88 -25.92 -4.26
C SER A 366 4.24 -25.33 -3.90
N PHE A 367 4.49 -25.15 -2.60
CA PHE A 367 5.79 -24.75 -2.08
C PHE A 367 6.03 -25.37 -0.70
N ASP A 368 7.28 -25.32 -0.23
CA ASP A 368 7.66 -25.91 1.05
C ASP A 368 7.01 -25.16 2.22
N GLY A 369 6.37 -25.91 3.12
CA GLY A 369 5.64 -25.33 4.25
C GLY A 369 4.21 -24.84 3.92
N MET A 370 3.73 -24.98 2.69
CA MET A 370 2.36 -24.64 2.29
C MET A 370 1.30 -25.39 3.12
N LEU A 371 0.23 -24.68 3.50
CA LEU A 371 -0.96 -25.27 4.12
C LEU A 371 -1.68 -26.20 3.14
N GLN A 372 -1.83 -27.47 3.52
CA GLN A 372 -2.60 -28.45 2.73
C GLN A 372 -4.11 -28.25 2.89
N GLU A 373 -4.52 -27.90 4.11
CA GLU A 373 -5.88 -27.59 4.51
C GLU A 373 -5.93 -26.19 5.14
N ARG A 374 -7.01 -25.45 4.89
CA ARG A 374 -7.33 -24.18 5.54
C ARG A 374 -8.84 -23.94 5.59
N THR A 375 -9.25 -22.94 6.35
CA THR A 375 -10.63 -22.48 6.44
C THR A 375 -10.79 -21.12 5.80
N PHE A 376 -11.71 -21.00 4.85
CA PHE A 376 -12.22 -19.71 4.41
C PHE A 376 -13.50 -19.40 5.18
N GLN A 377 -13.54 -18.25 5.82
CA GLN A 377 -14.75 -17.72 6.42
C GLN A 377 -15.29 -16.60 5.54
N ILE A 378 -16.40 -16.86 4.85
CA ILE A 378 -16.91 -15.97 3.82
C ILE A 378 -17.98 -15.05 4.41
N VAL A 379 -17.78 -13.74 4.25
CA VAL A 379 -18.74 -12.69 4.57
C VAL A 379 -19.26 -12.09 3.27
N TYR A 380 -20.58 -12.15 3.08
CA TYR A 380 -21.25 -11.68 1.87
C TYR A 380 -21.91 -10.33 2.13
N VAL A 381 -21.49 -9.30 1.39
CA VAL A 381 -21.98 -7.92 1.50
C VAL A 381 -22.76 -7.57 0.24
N ASP A 382 -23.99 -7.08 0.39
CA ASP A 382 -24.76 -6.53 -0.73
C ASP A 382 -25.54 -5.27 -0.32
N LYS A 383 -26.28 -4.68 -1.26
CA LYS A 383 -27.02 -3.43 -1.00
C LYS A 383 -28.08 -3.56 0.10
N ASN A 384 -28.61 -4.76 0.30
CA ASN A 384 -29.69 -5.05 1.26
C ASN A 384 -29.14 -5.55 2.59
N ASN A 385 -27.88 -6.01 2.62
CA ASN A 385 -27.15 -6.44 3.79
C ASN A 385 -25.82 -5.69 3.91
N PRO A 386 -25.86 -4.37 4.22
CA PRO A 386 -24.64 -3.58 4.39
C PRO A 386 -23.87 -4.07 5.62
N GLN A 387 -22.60 -4.42 5.42
CA GLN A 387 -21.73 -4.91 6.47
C GLN A 387 -20.34 -4.33 6.33
N GLY A 388 -19.94 -3.54 7.32
CA GLY A 388 -18.58 -3.05 7.47
C GLY A 388 -17.60 -4.19 7.78
N VAL A 389 -16.31 -3.94 7.53
CA VAL A 389 -15.28 -4.91 7.89
C VAL A 389 -15.21 -5.06 9.41
N ASN A 390 -15.45 -6.29 9.86
CA ASN A 390 -15.39 -6.73 11.24
C ASN A 390 -14.61 -8.06 11.29
N PHE A 391 -13.47 -8.07 11.98
CA PHE A 391 -12.59 -9.25 12.02
C PHE A 391 -13.10 -10.38 12.92
N ASP A 392 -14.10 -10.09 13.76
CA ASP A 392 -14.77 -11.07 14.63
C ASP A 392 -16.13 -11.51 14.07
N GLU A 393 -16.45 -11.10 12.83
CA GLU A 393 -17.70 -11.43 12.18
C GLU A 393 -17.90 -12.93 12.06
N LYS A 394 -19.15 -13.39 11.93
CA LYS A 394 -19.47 -14.80 11.62
C LYS A 394 -19.94 -14.91 10.17
N GLY A 395 -19.35 -15.84 9.44
CA GLY A 395 -19.59 -16.05 8.01
C GLY A 395 -19.80 -17.53 7.69
N ILE A 396 -19.94 -17.84 6.41
CA ILE A 396 -20.00 -19.24 5.95
C ILE A 396 -18.59 -19.80 6.06
N GLU A 397 -18.39 -20.84 6.87
CA GLU A 397 -17.10 -21.53 6.97
C GLU A 397 -16.99 -22.62 5.91
N VAL A 398 -15.86 -22.62 5.20
CA VAL A 398 -15.51 -23.58 4.16
C VAL A 398 -14.15 -24.16 4.48
N VAL A 399 -14.11 -25.45 4.81
CA VAL A 399 -12.86 -26.20 4.92
C VAL A 399 -12.38 -26.54 3.53
N TYR A 400 -11.20 -26.05 3.17
CA TYR A 400 -10.62 -26.14 1.85
C TYR A 400 -9.32 -26.95 1.88
N THR A 401 -9.31 -28.04 1.11
CA THR A 401 -8.19 -29.00 1.03
C THR A 401 -7.38 -28.89 -0.27
N GLY A 402 -7.67 -27.87 -1.09
CA GLY A 402 -7.09 -27.70 -2.43
C GLY A 402 -8.04 -28.03 -3.58
N GLN A 403 -9.19 -28.66 -3.31
CA GLN A 403 -10.18 -29.03 -4.32
C GLN A 403 -11.22 -27.93 -4.51
N ALA A 404 -11.69 -27.76 -5.75
CA ALA A 404 -12.65 -26.71 -6.10
C ALA A 404 -13.97 -26.88 -5.33
N GLN A 405 -14.54 -25.75 -4.87
CA GLN A 405 -15.80 -25.71 -4.13
C GLN A 405 -16.68 -24.55 -4.61
N LYS A 406 -17.99 -24.74 -4.59
CA LYS A 406 -18.98 -23.71 -4.94
C LYS A 406 -19.87 -23.40 -3.75
N ILE A 407 -20.05 -22.11 -3.48
CA ILE A 407 -20.84 -21.57 -2.38
C ILE A 407 -21.91 -20.68 -2.99
N ALA A 408 -23.18 -21.07 -2.84
CA ALA A 408 -24.31 -20.27 -3.28
C ALA A 408 -24.82 -19.41 -2.13
N PHE A 409 -25.04 -18.12 -2.37
CA PHE A 409 -25.67 -17.20 -1.42
C PHE A 409 -27.17 -17.13 -1.68
N GLY A 410 -27.97 -17.02 -0.61
CA GLY A 410 -29.42 -16.90 -0.70
C GLY A 410 -29.84 -15.71 -1.57
N LYS A 411 -31.04 -15.79 -2.17
CA LYS A 411 -31.63 -14.67 -2.92
C LYS A 411 -32.18 -13.60 -2.00
#